data_AF-A0A8J4S994-F1
#
_entry.id   AF-A0A8J4S994-F1
#
_cell.length_a   1.000
_cell.length_b   1.000
_cell.length_c   1.000
_cell.angle_alpha   90.00
_cell.angle_beta   90.00
_cell.angle_gamma   90.00
#
_symmetry.space_group_name_H-M   'P 1'
#
loop_
_entity.id
_entity.type
_entity.pdbx_description
1 polymer ?
#
loop_
_entity_poly.entity_id
_entity_poly.type
_entity_poly.pdbx_seq_one_letter_code
_entity_poly.pdbx_strand_id
1 'polypeptide(L)'
;MVQANQFDRDDSNDDDDDTEYVTAVAPPGPLGLNLDGGVLDCAVVMGFAKMRDGSKGPLERHGDIAPGSVLLHGLGEAPLLARYPMDIYAEPLSEGEVASILKVPRPKATVLTNNLRDKCLVRPSRPR
;
A
#
# COMPACT_ATOMS: atom_id res chain seq x y z
N MET A 1 25.51 29.68 45.52
CA MET A 1 25.34 28.23 45.34
C MET A 1 23.98 27.99 44.72
N VAL A 2 23.93 27.77 43.41
CA VAL A 2 22.76 27.20 42.72
C VAL A 2 23.35 26.20 41.75
N GLN A 3 23.31 24.93 42.14
CA GLN A 3 23.63 23.81 41.27
C GLN A 3 22.44 23.67 40.31
N ALA A 4 22.68 23.83 39.02
CA ALA A 4 21.69 23.52 38.01
C ALA A 4 21.51 22.01 37.99
N ASN A 5 20.27 21.56 38.17
CA ASN A 5 19.90 20.15 38.05
C ASN A 5 20.25 19.65 36.65
N GLN A 6 21.22 18.74 36.59
CA GLN A 6 21.39 17.80 35.48
C GLN A 6 20.10 16.99 35.39
N PHE A 7 19.27 17.33 34.40
CA PHE A 7 18.32 16.37 33.85
C PHE A 7 19.17 15.44 32.99
N ASP A 8 19.61 14.33 33.58
CA ASP A 8 20.03 13.15 32.82
C ASP A 8 18.78 12.67 32.07
N ARG A 9 18.58 13.18 30.86
CA ARG A 9 17.71 12.53 29.88
C ARG A 9 18.47 11.28 29.47
N ASP A 10 18.08 10.15 30.04
CA ASP A 10 18.29 8.86 29.41
C ASP A 10 17.62 8.92 28.04
N ASP A 11 18.39 9.35 27.04
CA ASP A 11 18.11 9.13 25.63
C ASP A 11 18.48 7.66 25.41
N SER A 12 17.58 6.78 25.85
CA SER A 12 17.63 5.36 25.50
C SER A 12 17.48 5.31 23.99
N ASN A 13 18.62 5.35 23.28
CA ASN A 13 18.73 4.79 21.96
C ASN A 13 18.46 3.29 22.14
N ASP A 14 17.18 2.92 22.14
CA ASP A 14 16.79 1.56 21.84
C ASP A 14 17.21 1.36 20.39
N ASP A 15 18.44 0.84 20.25
CA ASP A 15 18.99 0.37 19.00
C ASP A 15 17.98 -0.63 18.40
N ASP A 16 17.20 -0.17 17.42
CA ASP A 16 16.37 -0.98 16.50
C ASP A 16 17.23 -1.95 15.64
N ASP A 17 18.43 -2.31 16.10
CA ASP A 17 19.52 -2.95 15.35
C ASP A 17 19.32 -4.48 15.20
N ASP A 18 18.33 -5.05 15.88
CA ASP A 18 17.94 -6.46 15.74
C ASP A 18 16.81 -6.68 14.71
N THR A 19 16.28 -5.63 14.08
CA THR A 19 15.18 -5.78 13.10
C THR A 19 15.72 -6.15 11.73
N GLU A 20 15.53 -7.40 11.31
CA GLU A 20 15.92 -7.88 9.98
C GLU A 20 14.84 -7.58 8.92
N TYR A 21 15.26 -7.01 7.79
CA TYR A 21 14.36 -6.65 6.69
C TYR A 21 14.60 -7.48 5.44
N VAL A 22 13.51 -7.90 4.79
CA VAL A 22 13.53 -8.51 3.46
C VAL A 22 12.98 -7.51 2.44
N THR A 23 13.81 -7.11 1.47
CA THR A 23 13.38 -6.23 0.36
C THR A 23 12.96 -7.05 -0.84
N ALA A 24 11.72 -6.88 -1.30
CA ALA A 24 11.22 -7.54 -2.50
C ALA A 24 10.70 -6.53 -3.52
N VAL A 25 11.03 -6.74 -4.79
CA VAL A 25 10.54 -5.92 -5.91
C VAL A 25 9.46 -6.68 -6.67
N ALA A 26 8.31 -6.05 -6.88
CA ALA A 26 7.21 -6.62 -7.64
C ALA A 26 6.82 -5.73 -8.82
N PRO A 27 6.43 -6.31 -9.98
CA PRO A 27 5.88 -5.54 -11.08
C PRO A 27 4.52 -4.93 -10.70
N PRO A 28 4.07 -3.88 -11.39
CA PRO A 28 2.74 -3.31 -11.17
C PRO A 28 1.65 -4.38 -11.33
N GLY A 29 0.76 -4.46 -10.34
CA GLY A 29 -0.37 -5.41 -10.35
C GLY A 29 -0.59 -6.10 -9.00
N PRO A 30 -1.42 -7.16 -8.96
CA PRO A 30 -1.68 -7.90 -7.74
C PRO A 30 -0.42 -8.56 -7.17
N LEU A 31 -0.15 -8.31 -5.89
CA LEU A 31 1.03 -8.86 -5.20
C LEU A 31 0.86 -10.32 -4.76
N GLY A 32 -0.38 -10.78 -4.63
CA GLY A 32 -0.69 -12.15 -4.21
C GLY A 32 -0.51 -12.41 -2.72
N LEU A 33 -0.82 -11.43 -1.88
CA LEU A 33 -0.77 -11.57 -0.43
C LEU A 33 -2.18 -11.73 0.14
N ASN A 34 -2.29 -12.52 1.21
CA ASN A 34 -3.42 -12.49 2.13
C ASN A 34 -2.97 -11.74 3.38
N LEU A 35 -3.70 -10.70 3.78
CA LEU A 35 -3.36 -9.86 4.92
C LEU A 35 -4.36 -10.10 6.07
N ASP A 36 -3.92 -9.91 7.31
CA ASP A 36 -4.81 -9.95 8.46
C ASP A 36 -5.64 -8.66 8.55
N GLY A 37 -6.93 -8.75 8.20
CA GLY A 37 -7.85 -7.62 8.32
C GLY A 37 -8.26 -7.28 9.77
N GLY A 38 -7.88 -8.10 10.75
CA GLY A 38 -8.10 -7.84 12.17
C GLY A 38 -7.05 -6.90 12.79
N VAL A 39 -5.91 -6.70 12.12
CA VAL A 39 -4.85 -5.80 12.54
C VAL A 39 -4.97 -4.51 11.74
N LEU A 40 -5.36 -3.42 12.39
CA LEU A 40 -5.68 -2.16 11.71
C LEU A 40 -4.46 -1.25 11.53
N ASP A 41 -3.44 -1.44 12.37
CA ASP A 41 -2.28 -0.54 12.45
C ASP A 41 -1.09 -1.01 11.59
N CYS A 42 -1.13 -2.25 11.10
CA CYS A 42 -0.09 -2.78 10.23
C CYS A 42 -0.59 -3.88 9.29
N ALA A 43 0.08 -4.02 8.15
CA ALA A 43 -0.24 -5.05 7.17
C ALA A 43 0.54 -6.35 7.49
N VAL A 44 -0.11 -7.27 8.20
CA VAL A 44 0.48 -8.57 8.56
C VAL A 44 0.17 -9.62 7.49
N VAL A 45 1.20 -10.30 6.99
CA VAL A 45 1.07 -11.38 6.00
C VAL A 45 0.50 -12.63 6.68
N MET A 46 -0.69 -13.08 6.28
CA MET A 46 -1.27 -14.36 6.70
C MET A 46 -0.86 -15.51 5.78
N GLY A 47 -0.45 -15.19 4.56
CA GLY A 47 -0.04 -16.15 3.54
C GLY A 47 -0.16 -15.58 2.14
N PHE A 48 -0.24 -16.46 1.15
CA PHE A 48 -0.21 -16.08 -0.27
C PHE A 48 -1.51 -16.44 -0.99
N ALA A 49 -2.01 -15.50 -1.78
CA ALA A 49 -3.13 -15.69 -2.68
C ALA A 49 -2.62 -16.08 -4.07
N LYS A 50 -3.18 -17.14 -4.66
CA LYS A 50 -2.87 -17.53 -6.04
C LYS A 50 -3.36 -16.48 -7.02
N MET A 51 -2.57 -16.29 -8.08
CA MET A 51 -2.93 -15.44 -9.20
C MET A 51 -4.13 -16.04 -9.95
N ARG A 52 -4.73 -15.25 -10.85
CA ARG A 52 -5.90 -15.69 -11.64
C ARG A 52 -5.62 -16.94 -12.49
N ASP A 53 -4.38 -17.13 -12.89
CA ASP A 53 -3.90 -18.30 -13.63
C ASP A 53 -3.51 -19.48 -12.72
N GLY A 54 -3.70 -19.36 -11.40
CA GLY A 54 -3.30 -20.35 -10.39
C GLY A 54 -1.81 -20.32 -10.04
N SER A 55 -1.01 -19.46 -10.68
CA SER A 55 0.42 -19.34 -10.40
C SER A 55 0.69 -18.67 -9.05
N LYS A 56 1.92 -18.87 -8.55
CA LYS A 56 2.43 -18.15 -7.38
C LYS A 56 2.52 -16.66 -7.67
N GLY A 57 2.15 -15.80 -6.72
CA GLY A 57 2.32 -14.35 -6.83
C GLY A 57 3.79 -13.92 -6.87
N PRO A 58 4.10 -12.68 -7.29
CA PRO A 58 5.48 -12.17 -7.30
C PRO A 58 6.20 -12.31 -5.96
N LEU A 59 5.51 -12.05 -4.86
CA LEU A 59 6.09 -12.11 -3.51
C LEU A 59 6.20 -13.55 -2.97
N GLU A 60 5.26 -14.43 -3.31
CA GLU A 60 5.38 -15.87 -2.98
C GLU A 60 6.60 -16.50 -3.69
N ARG A 61 6.96 -15.99 -4.87
CA ARG A 61 8.14 -16.46 -5.62
C ARG A 61 9.46 -15.97 -5.05
N HIS A 62 9.45 -14.92 -4.22
CA HIS A 62 10.67 -14.42 -3.57
C HIS A 62 11.23 -15.44 -2.58
N GLY A 63 10.36 -16.18 -1.89
CA GLY A 63 10.75 -17.28 -0.99
C GLY A 63 11.11 -16.84 0.44
N ASP A 64 11.59 -15.62 0.62
CA ASP A 64 12.05 -15.11 1.93
C ASP A 64 10.97 -14.37 2.74
N ILE A 65 9.75 -14.27 2.20
CA ILE A 65 8.61 -13.64 2.89
C ILE A 65 7.81 -14.74 3.59
N ALA A 66 7.61 -14.62 4.90
CA ALA A 66 6.91 -15.61 5.72
C ALA A 66 5.56 -15.09 6.22
N PRO A 67 4.57 -15.97 6.49
CA PRO A 67 3.44 -15.60 7.32
C PRO A 67 3.88 -15.06 8.67
N GLY A 68 3.24 -13.99 9.14
CA GLY A 68 3.64 -13.21 10.32
C GLY A 68 4.54 -12.01 10.00
N SER A 69 5.14 -11.94 8.79
CA SER A 69 5.88 -10.75 8.38
C SER A 69 4.97 -9.52 8.32
N VAL A 70 5.48 -8.39 8.81
CA VAL A 70 4.83 -7.08 8.70
C VAL A 70 5.39 -6.39 7.47
N LEU A 71 4.51 -5.89 6.60
CA LEU A 71 4.95 -5.12 5.45
C LEU A 71 5.31 -3.70 5.86
N LEU A 72 6.42 -3.21 5.28
CA LEU A 72 6.80 -1.81 5.31
C LEU A 72 6.82 -1.28 3.87
N HIS A 73 6.37 -0.05 3.67
CA HIS A 73 6.52 0.62 2.38
C HIS A 73 7.92 1.23 2.26
N GLY A 74 8.69 0.81 1.25
CA GLY A 74 10.02 1.39 0.97
C GLY A 74 9.98 2.85 0.46
N LEU A 75 11.12 3.41 0.05
CA LEU A 75 11.26 4.78 -0.49
C LEU A 75 10.65 4.98 -1.90
N GLY A 76 9.50 4.37 -2.20
CA GLY A 76 8.85 4.44 -3.50
C GLY A 76 8.10 5.75 -3.75
N GLU A 77 7.77 6.01 -5.02
CA GLU A 77 6.97 7.16 -5.47
C GLU A 77 5.44 6.97 -5.26
N ALA A 78 5.02 5.95 -4.52
CA ALA A 78 3.60 5.70 -4.30
C ALA A 78 2.95 6.90 -3.57
N PRO A 79 1.71 7.29 -3.92
CA PRO A 79 1.01 8.36 -3.22
C PRO A 79 0.92 8.07 -1.72
N LEU A 80 1.04 9.10 -0.90
CA LEU A 80 1.10 8.97 0.56
C LEU A 80 -0.02 8.11 1.15
N LEU A 81 -1.25 8.21 0.60
CA LEU A 81 -2.40 7.41 1.06
C LEU A 81 -2.21 5.90 0.85
N ALA A 82 -1.49 5.49 -0.20
CA ALA A 82 -1.17 4.09 -0.43
C ALA A 82 -0.01 3.60 0.46
N ARG A 83 0.83 4.54 0.94
CA ARG A 83 1.95 4.25 1.84
C ARG A 83 1.49 4.09 3.28
N TYR A 84 0.61 4.99 3.72
CA TYR A 84 0.10 5.06 5.09
C TYR A 84 -0.37 3.71 5.68
N PRO A 85 -1.21 2.89 5.01
CA PRO A 85 -1.65 1.61 5.57
C PRO A 85 -0.57 0.51 5.55
N MET A 86 0.56 0.72 4.86
CA MET A 86 1.63 -0.26 4.72
C MET A 86 2.91 0.12 5.46
N ASP A 87 2.95 1.25 6.16
CA ASP A 87 4.14 1.71 6.85
C ASP A 87 3.78 2.00 8.31
N ILE A 88 4.28 1.14 9.19
CA ILE A 88 3.98 1.17 10.63
C ILE A 88 4.54 2.42 11.33
N TYR A 89 5.50 3.10 10.69
CA TYR A 89 6.07 4.35 11.18
C TYR A 89 5.50 5.57 10.44
N ALA A 90 4.45 5.40 9.64
CA ALA A 90 3.86 6.51 8.90
C ALA A 90 3.14 7.49 9.82
N GLU A 91 3.46 8.77 9.67
CA GLU A 91 2.69 9.83 10.28
C GLU A 91 1.29 9.94 9.63
N PRO A 92 0.23 10.19 10.42
CA PRO A 92 -1.11 10.41 9.90
C PRO A 92 -1.15 11.53 8.86
N LEU A 93 -1.76 11.26 7.71
CA LEU A 93 -1.97 12.28 6.68
C LEU A 93 -2.93 13.34 7.18
N SER A 94 -2.60 14.61 6.89
CA SER A 94 -3.53 15.71 7.14
C SER A 94 -4.78 15.59 6.25
N GLU A 95 -5.90 16.14 6.71
CA GLU A 95 -7.15 16.14 5.94
C GLU A 95 -6.98 16.76 4.55
N GLY A 96 -6.14 17.79 4.44
CA GLY A 96 -5.81 18.44 3.16
C GLY A 96 -5.08 17.50 2.19
N GLU A 97 -4.14 16.70 2.68
CA GLU A 97 -3.43 15.70 1.87
C GLU A 97 -4.36 14.58 1.43
N VAL A 98 -5.17 14.05 2.35
CA VAL A 98 -6.19 13.03 2.05
C VAL A 98 -7.16 13.54 0.98
N ALA A 99 -7.68 14.76 1.14
CA ALA A 99 -8.58 15.38 0.18
C ALA A 99 -7.92 15.62 -1.19
N SER A 100 -6.62 15.92 -1.21
CA SER A 100 -5.88 16.11 -2.47
C SER A 100 -5.72 14.81 -3.25
N ILE A 101 -5.49 13.69 -2.56
CA ILE A 101 -5.29 12.36 -3.14
C ILE A 101 -6.63 11.73 -3.55
N LEU A 102 -7.66 11.86 -2.71
CA LEU A 102 -9.01 11.35 -2.97
C LEU A 102 -9.82 12.22 -3.94
N LYS A 103 -9.21 13.21 -4.60
CA LYS A 103 -9.87 13.95 -5.68
C LYS A 103 -10.29 12.95 -6.76
N VAL A 104 -11.59 12.63 -6.75
CA VAL A 104 -12.23 11.85 -7.81
C VAL A 104 -11.83 12.51 -9.13
N PRO A 105 -11.17 11.77 -10.05
CA PRO A 105 -10.93 12.30 -11.38
C PRO A 105 -12.27 12.79 -11.88
N ARG A 106 -12.39 14.08 -12.20
CA ARG A 106 -13.52 14.60 -12.96
C ARG A 106 -13.16 14.37 -14.42
N PRO A 107 -13.42 13.20 -15.03
CA PRO A 107 -13.26 13.07 -16.46
C PRO A 107 -14.10 14.20 -17.06
N LYS A 108 -13.47 15.03 -17.89
CA LYS A 108 -14.20 16.04 -18.67
C LYS A 108 -15.37 15.29 -19.32
N ALA A 109 -16.60 15.81 -19.20
CA ALA A 109 -17.83 15.11 -19.61
C ALA A 109 -17.77 14.51 -21.03
N THR A 110 -16.93 15.09 -21.90
CA THR A 110 -16.59 14.59 -23.24
C THR A 110 -15.93 13.20 -23.25
N VAL A 111 -15.06 12.88 -22.29
CA VAL A 111 -14.41 11.57 -22.16
C VAL A 111 -15.42 10.52 -21.67
N LEU A 112 -16.30 10.89 -20.75
CA LEU A 112 -17.33 10.00 -20.21
C LEU A 112 -18.38 9.64 -21.27
N THR A 113 -18.79 10.63 -22.07
CA THR A 113 -19.74 10.44 -23.18
C THR A 113 -19.16 9.57 -24.28
N ASN A 114 -17.89 9.76 -24.67
CA ASN A 114 -17.23 8.88 -25.65
C ASN A 114 -17.10 7.44 -25.13
N ASN A 115 -16.66 7.24 -23.88
CA ASN A 115 -16.53 5.90 -23.30
C ASN A 115 -17.88 5.15 -23.20
N LEU A 116 -18.94 5.87 -22.85
CA LEU A 116 -20.29 5.30 -22.82
C LEU A 116 -20.80 4.99 -24.22
N ARG A 117 -20.53 5.86 -25.21
CA ARG A 117 -20.89 5.62 -26.61
C ARG A 117 -20.18 4.40 -27.17
N ASP A 118 -18.89 4.25 -26.91
CA ASP A 118 -18.08 3.10 -27.36
C ASP A 118 -18.56 1.78 -26.73
N LYS A 119 -18.99 1.82 -25.46
CA LYS A 119 -19.55 0.63 -24.76
C LYS A 119 -20.98 0.31 -25.17
N CYS A 120 -21.78 1.31 -25.54
CA CYS A 120 -23.19 1.15 -25.92
C CYS A 120 -23.41 0.91 -27.42
N LEU A 121 -22.36 0.88 -28.24
CA LEU A 121 -22.42 0.41 -29.63
C LEU A 121 -22.59 -1.13 -29.67
N VAL A 122 -23.73 -1.61 -29.17
CA VAL A 122 -24.27 -2.91 -29.56
C VAL A 122 -24.62 -2.80 -31.04
N ARG A 123 -23.91 -3.56 -31.87
CA ARG A 123 -24.14 -3.62 -33.33
C ARG A 123 -25.64 -3.79 -33.60
N PRO A 124 -26.30 -2.89 -34.36
CA PRO A 124 -27.67 -3.14 -34.78
C PRO A 124 -27.68 -4.41 -35.64
N SER A 125 -28.46 -5.40 -35.22
CA SER A 125 -28.67 -6.64 -35.98
C SER A 125 -29.21 -6.28 -37.37
N ARG A 126 -28.50 -6.73 -38.41
CA ARG A 126 -28.83 -6.54 -39.82
C ARG A 126 -30.28 -7.04 -40.07
N PRO A 127 -31.20 -6.23 -40.61
CA PRO A 127 -32.50 -6.75 -41.00
C PRO A 127 -32.33 -7.67 -42.22
N ARG A 128 -33.06 -8.80 -42.20
CA ARG A 128 -33.12 -9.80 -43.27
C ARG A 128 -33.79 -9.25 -44.51
#